data_AF-A0A6P2BDY1-F1
#
_entry.id   AF-A0A6P2BDY1-F1
#
_cell.length_a   1.000
_cell.length_b   1.000
_cell.length_c   1.000
_cell.angle_alpha   90.00
_cell.angle_beta   90.00
_cell.angle_gamma   90.00
#
_symmetry.space_group_name_H-M   'P 1'
#
loop_
_entity.id
_entity.type
_entity.pdbx_description
1 polymer ?
#
loop_
_entity_poly.entity_id
_entity_poly.type
_entity_poly.pdbx_seq_one_letter_code
_entity_poly.pdbx_strand_id
1 'polypeptide(L)'
;MSSETAAWIDSDAAEAPPSANGELLFEAPWEARAFGMAVTLADSGRFTWDEFRAELIAAIAGWEATAAPGAEYRYYECWLAALSRVAERKGLASVEALAARATELAARPHGHDHR
;
A
#
# COMPACT_ATOMS: atom_id res chain seq x y z
N MET A 1 -15.85 -27.53 -6.25
CA MET A 1 -15.67 -26.54 -5.18
C MET A 1 -14.56 -27.02 -4.27
N SER A 2 -13.35 -26.52 -4.46
CA SER A 2 -12.32 -26.38 -3.43
C SER A 2 -11.39 -25.27 -3.89
N SER A 3 -11.30 -24.25 -3.05
CA SER A 3 -10.54 -23.03 -3.21
C SER A 3 -9.05 -23.33 -3.16
N GLU A 4 -8.28 -22.71 -4.05
CA GLU A 4 -6.84 -22.54 -3.85
C GLU A 4 -6.52 -21.07 -4.09
N THR A 5 -6.77 -20.29 -3.04
CA THR A 5 -6.33 -18.90 -2.90
C THR A 5 -4.89 -18.89 -2.38
N ALA A 6 -4.08 -17.99 -2.93
CA ALA A 6 -2.70 -17.62 -2.57
C ALA A 6 -1.55 -18.40 -3.27
N ALA A 7 -1.45 -18.24 -4.59
CA ALA A 7 -0.22 -18.53 -5.36
C ALA A 7 0.44 -17.24 -5.91
N TRP A 8 0.46 -16.15 -5.14
CA TRP A 8 0.76 -14.79 -5.66
C TRP A 8 2.03 -14.12 -5.13
N ILE A 9 2.85 -14.81 -4.35
CA ILE A 9 4.14 -14.27 -3.86
C ILE A 9 5.27 -15.16 -4.39
N ASP A 10 5.48 -15.10 -5.70
CA ASP A 10 6.82 -15.30 -6.25
C ASP A 10 7.52 -13.95 -6.13
N SER A 11 8.46 -13.82 -5.19
CA SER A 11 9.08 -12.55 -4.81
C SER A 11 10.59 -12.64 -4.95
N ASP A 12 11.16 -11.66 -5.65
CA ASP A 12 12.52 -11.22 -5.32
C ASP A 12 12.49 -10.64 -3.90
N ALA A 13 13.45 -11.02 -3.06
CA ALA A 13 13.35 -10.85 -1.60
C ALA A 13 13.34 -9.39 -1.13
N ALA A 14 13.75 -8.45 -1.99
CA ALA A 14 13.71 -7.02 -1.71
C ALA A 14 12.30 -6.41 -1.81
N GLU A 15 11.38 -7.05 -2.52
CA GLU A 15 10.05 -6.50 -2.84
C GLU A 15 8.92 -7.14 -2.00
N ALA A 16 9.25 -8.20 -1.25
CA ALA A 16 8.31 -8.94 -0.42
C ALA A 16 7.85 -8.08 0.79
N PRO A 17 6.55 -8.15 1.15
CA PRO A 17 6.10 -7.52 2.38
C PRO A 17 6.77 -8.14 3.61
N PRO A 18 7.06 -7.33 4.65
CA PRO A 18 7.64 -7.82 5.90
C PRO A 18 6.83 -8.98 6.48
N SER A 19 7.49 -10.09 6.79
CA SER A 19 6.86 -11.25 7.42
C SER A 19 7.73 -11.87 8.50
N ALA A 20 7.08 -12.41 9.54
CA ALA A 20 7.71 -13.18 10.60
C ALA A 20 7.10 -14.58 10.64
N ASN A 21 7.92 -15.63 10.44
CA ASN A 21 7.46 -17.03 10.36
C ASN A 21 6.33 -17.27 9.34
N GLY A 22 6.25 -16.47 8.28
CA GLY A 22 5.22 -16.56 7.24
C GLY A 22 3.96 -15.72 7.50
N GLU A 23 3.86 -15.03 8.63
CA GLU A 23 2.77 -14.08 8.90
C GLU A 23 3.20 -12.66 8.53
N LEU A 24 2.31 -11.90 7.87
CA LEU A 24 2.53 -10.50 7.56
C LEU A 24 2.69 -9.69 8.85
N LEU A 25 3.78 -8.92 8.92
CA LEU A 25 4.03 -8.01 10.02
C LEU A 25 3.50 -6.62 9.67
N PHE A 26 2.72 -6.05 10.58
CA PHE A 26 2.25 -4.68 10.53
C PHE A 26 2.66 -3.98 11.83
N GLU A 27 3.48 -2.96 11.72
CA GLU A 27 3.98 -2.13 12.83
C GLU A 27 2.95 -1.07 13.25
N ALA A 28 2.04 -0.72 12.34
CA ALA A 28 0.97 0.22 12.63
C ALA A 28 -0.38 -0.22 12.05
N PRO A 29 -1.52 0.14 12.71
CA PRO A 29 -2.85 -0.22 12.22
C PRO A 29 -3.18 0.26 10.80
N TRP A 30 -2.51 1.30 10.30
CA TRP A 30 -2.76 1.82 8.95
C TRP A 30 -2.14 0.92 7.87
N GLU A 31 -1.09 0.17 8.18
CA GLU A 31 -0.39 -0.70 7.22
C GLU A 31 -1.27 -1.89 6.81
N ALA A 32 -1.91 -2.54 7.78
CA ALA A 32 -2.90 -3.59 7.52
C ALA A 32 -4.07 -3.08 6.67
N ARG A 33 -4.49 -1.83 6.88
CA ARG A 33 -5.55 -1.20 6.07
C ARG A 33 -5.07 -0.93 4.65
N ALA A 34 -3.86 -0.41 4.46
CA ALA A 34 -3.27 -0.17 3.15
C ALA A 34 -3.11 -1.47 2.35
N PHE A 35 -2.65 -2.54 3.01
CA PHE A 35 -2.57 -3.88 2.44
C PHE A 35 -3.95 -4.39 2.01
N GLY A 36 -4.92 -4.37 2.92
CA GLY A 36 -6.28 -4.83 2.64
C GLY A 36 -6.98 -4.05 1.52
N MET A 37 -6.76 -2.74 1.42
CA MET A 37 -7.28 -1.92 0.32
C MET A 37 -6.69 -2.34 -1.03
N ALA A 38 -5.37 -2.55 -1.12
CA ALA A 38 -4.73 -2.98 -2.35
C ALA A 38 -5.24 -4.36 -2.80
N VAL A 39 -5.33 -5.33 -1.87
CA VAL A 39 -5.89 -6.67 -2.15
C VAL A 39 -7.33 -6.57 -2.63
N THR A 40 -8.18 -5.81 -1.93
CA THR A 40 -9.60 -5.67 -2.28
C THR A 40 -9.80 -5.03 -3.66
N LEU A 41 -8.98 -4.03 -4.02
CA LEU A 41 -9.05 -3.37 -5.32
C LEU A 41 -8.55 -4.26 -6.46
N ALA A 42 -7.52 -5.06 -6.21
CA ALA A 42 -7.05 -6.06 -7.16
C ALA A 42 -8.09 -7.17 -7.39
N ASP A 43 -8.62 -7.75 -6.30
CA ASP A 43 -9.63 -8.81 -6.37
C ASP A 43 -10.94 -8.36 -7.03
N SER A 44 -11.29 -7.08 -6.88
CA SER A 44 -12.45 -6.48 -7.57
C SER A 44 -12.15 -6.03 -9.02
N GLY A 45 -10.96 -6.34 -9.54
CA GLY A 45 -10.58 -6.10 -10.93
C GLY A 45 -10.37 -4.62 -11.27
N ARG A 46 -10.16 -3.75 -10.27
CA ARG A 46 -9.90 -2.31 -10.52
C ARG A 46 -8.51 -2.05 -11.08
N PHE A 47 -7.56 -2.91 -10.72
CA PHE A 47 -6.25 -3.06 -11.35
C PHE A 47 -5.80 -4.52 -11.22
N THR A 48 -4.78 -4.92 -11.97
CA THR A 48 -4.15 -6.23 -11.78
C THR A 48 -3.03 -6.15 -10.75
N TRP A 49 -2.69 -7.29 -10.15
CA TRP A 49 -1.57 -7.37 -9.22
C TRP A 49 -0.24 -6.94 -9.85
N ASP A 50 -0.01 -7.28 -11.12
CA ASP A 50 1.19 -6.88 -11.86
C ASP A 50 1.26 -5.36 -12.09
N GLU A 51 0.13 -4.71 -12.34
CA GLU A 51 0.08 -3.24 -12.47
C GLU A 51 0.41 -2.53 -11.16
N PHE A 52 -0.03 -3.09 -10.02
CA PHE A 52 0.34 -2.59 -8.70
C PHE A 52 1.81 -2.87 -8.39
N ARG A 53 2.30 -4.09 -8.68
CA ARG A 53 3.70 -4.48 -8.46
C ARG A 53 4.66 -3.56 -9.22
N ALA A 54 4.36 -3.24 -10.47
CA ALA A 54 5.16 -2.29 -11.25
C ALA A 54 5.28 -0.92 -10.57
N GLU A 55 4.20 -0.44 -9.94
CA GLU A 55 4.26 0.80 -9.15
C GLU A 55 5.03 0.68 -7.85
N LEU A 56 4.94 -0.48 -7.20
CA LEU A 56 5.66 -0.74 -5.96
C LEU A 56 7.17 -0.73 -6.22
N ILE A 57 7.62 -1.40 -7.28
CA ILE A 57 9.02 -1.38 -7.73
C ILE A 57 9.48 0.05 -7.98
N ALA A 58 8.70 0.84 -8.72
CA ALA A 58 9.02 2.23 -9.00
C ALA A 58 9.03 3.11 -7.75
N ALA A 59 8.16 2.84 -6.76
CA ALA A 59 8.13 3.55 -5.50
C ALA A 59 9.34 3.22 -4.62
N ILE A 60 9.71 1.94 -4.52
CA ILE A 60 10.88 1.46 -3.78
C ILE A 60 12.15 2.06 -4.39
N ALA A 61 12.33 1.95 -5.71
CA ALA A 61 13.49 2.51 -6.39
C ALA A 61 13.63 4.03 -6.19
N GLY A 62 12.49 4.75 -6.20
CA GLY A 62 12.48 6.18 -5.89
C GLY A 62 12.86 6.52 -4.45
N TRP A 63 12.42 5.70 -3.49
CA TRP A 63 12.82 5.83 -2.09
C TRP A 63 14.31 5.55 -1.91
N GLU A 64 14.81 4.44 -2.44
CA GLU A 64 16.23 4.04 -2.36
C GLU A 64 17.17 5.10 -2.93
N ALA A 65 16.78 5.74 -4.04
CA ALA A 65 17.57 6.81 -4.66
C ALA A 65 17.72 8.07 -3.78
N THR A 66 16.84 8.25 -2.78
CA THR A 66 16.82 9.44 -1.91
C THR A 66 17.09 9.12 -0.44
N ALA A 67 17.13 7.84 -0.08
CA ALA A 67 17.31 7.37 1.29
C ALA A 67 18.72 7.71 1.80
N ALA A 68 18.79 8.19 3.04
CA ALA A 68 20.07 8.35 3.72
C ALA A 68 20.69 6.98 4.05
N PRO A 69 22.03 6.86 4.09
CA PRO A 69 22.67 5.64 4.56
C PRO A 69 22.17 5.24 5.96
N GLY A 70 21.67 4.02 6.10
CA GLY A 70 21.13 3.51 7.38
C GLY A 70 19.70 3.95 7.69
N ALA A 71 18.98 4.56 6.74
CA ALA A 71 17.55 4.83 6.91
C ALA A 71 16.77 3.53 7.10
N GLU A 72 15.80 3.56 8.01
CA GLU A 72 14.84 2.48 8.21
C GLU A 72 13.98 2.30 6.95
N TYR A 73 13.75 1.05 6.56
CA TYR A 73 13.04 0.74 5.32
C TYR A 73 11.54 1.01 5.45
N ARG A 74 11.02 1.96 4.67
CA ARG A 74 9.62 2.42 4.75
C ARG A 74 8.74 1.67 3.75
N TYR A 75 8.64 0.35 3.90
CA TYR A 75 7.95 -0.52 2.93
C TYR A 75 6.48 -0.12 2.70
N TYR A 76 5.68 -0.02 3.77
CA TYR A 76 4.26 0.29 3.63
C TYR A 76 3.98 1.72 3.14
N GLU A 77 4.97 2.60 3.20
CA GLU A 77 4.87 3.92 2.56
C GLU A 77 5.10 3.84 1.06
N CYS A 78 6.07 3.02 0.62
CA CYS A 78 6.23 2.69 -0.79
C CYS A 78 4.95 2.00 -1.33
N TRP A 79 4.34 1.12 -0.53
CA TRP A 79 3.05 0.49 -0.82
C TRP A 79 1.93 1.53 -1.00
N LEU A 80 1.79 2.48 -0.08
CA LEU A 80 0.76 3.50 -0.17
C LEU A 80 0.98 4.44 -1.36
N ALA A 81 2.24 4.79 -1.65
CA ALA A 81 2.61 5.57 -2.83
C ALA A 81 2.25 4.83 -4.12
N ALA A 82 2.58 3.55 -4.21
CA ALA A 82 2.24 2.69 -5.34
C ALA A 82 0.72 2.57 -5.53
N LEU A 83 -0.02 2.35 -4.44
CA LEU A 83 -1.48 2.25 -4.45
C LEU A 83 -2.13 3.53 -4.97
N SER A 84 -1.62 4.69 -4.54
CA SER A 84 -2.12 5.99 -4.99
C SER A 84 -1.87 6.21 -6.48
N ARG A 85 -0.68 5.84 -6.98
CA ARG A 85 -0.33 5.98 -8.41
C ARG A 85 -1.13 5.06 -9.32
N VAL A 86 -1.31 3.79 -8.94
CA VAL A 86 -2.13 2.87 -9.74
C VAL A 86 -3.60 3.31 -9.72
N ALA A 87 -4.11 3.81 -8.60
CA ALA A 87 -5.47 4.35 -8.52
C ALA A 87 -5.66 5.56 -9.44
N GLU A 88 -4.69 6.45 -9.53
CA GLU A 88 -4.71 7.60 -10.44
C GLU A 88 -4.69 7.18 -11.90
N ARG A 89 -3.78 6.27 -12.27
CA ARG A 89 -3.73 5.74 -13.65
C ARG A 89 -5.00 5.04 -14.09
N LYS A 90 -5.69 4.39 -13.15
CA LYS A 90 -6.98 3.75 -13.39
C LYS A 90 -8.17 4.70 -13.33
N GLY A 91 -7.94 5.98 -13.03
CA GLY A 91 -8.99 6.99 -12.92
C GLY A 91 -9.92 6.78 -11.71
N LEU A 92 -9.46 6.06 -10.68
CA LEU A 92 -10.24 5.81 -9.46
C LEU A 92 -10.21 7.01 -8.51
N ALA A 93 -9.03 7.60 -8.33
CA ALA A 93 -8.79 8.81 -7.54
C ALA A 93 -7.45 9.41 -7.94
N SER A 94 -7.34 10.74 -8.02
CA SER A 94 -6.04 11.39 -8.22
C SER A 94 -5.23 11.41 -6.93
N VAL A 95 -3.91 11.44 -7.05
CA VAL A 95 -3.00 11.55 -5.88
C VAL A 95 -3.30 12.83 -5.11
N GLU A 96 -3.58 13.92 -5.83
CA GLU A 96 -3.95 15.22 -5.23
C GLU A 96 -5.26 15.13 -4.43
N ALA A 97 -6.30 14.48 -4.97
CA ALA A 97 -7.58 14.33 -4.27
C ALA A 97 -7.42 13.49 -2.99
N LEU A 98 -6.60 12.43 -3.04
CA LEU A 98 -6.29 11.62 -1.87
C LEU A 98 -5.55 12.44 -0.79
N ALA A 99 -4.55 13.24 -1.19
CA ALA A 99 -3.80 14.09 -0.27
C ALA A 99 -4.69 15.19 0.36
N ALA A 100 -5.57 15.81 -0.43
CA ALA A 100 -6.54 16.78 0.08
C ALA A 100 -7.47 16.13 1.12
N ARG A 101 -8.00 14.94 0.84
CA ARG A 101 -8.85 14.21 1.79
C ARG A 101 -8.11 13.76 3.04
N ALA A 102 -6.86 13.32 2.93
CA ALA A 102 -6.04 13.00 4.09
C ALA A 102 -5.85 14.22 4.99
N THR A 103 -5.59 15.39 4.40
CA THR A 103 -5.42 16.66 5.12
C THR A 103 -6.69 17.06 5.86
N GLU A 104 -7.85 17.01 5.19
CA GLU A 104 -9.14 17.29 5.81
C GLU A 104 -9.44 16.35 6.97
N LEU A 105 -9.19 15.04 6.82
CA LEU A 105 -9.43 14.05 7.87
C LEU A 105 -8.50 14.26 9.07
N ALA A 106 -7.23 14.59 8.83
CA ALA A 106 -6.26 14.88 9.88
C ALA A 106 -6.62 16.16 10.67
N ALA A 107 -7.27 17.13 10.03
CA ALA A 107 -7.71 18.37 10.67
C ALA A 107 -8.97 18.22 11.54
N ARG A 108 -9.65 17.07 11.53
CA ARG A 108 -10.88 16.85 12.31
C ARG A 108 -10.53 16.68 13.80
N PRO A 109 -11.10 17.49 14.71
CA PRO A 109 -10.86 17.34 16.14
C PRO A 109 -11.39 16.00 16.65
N HIS A 110 -10.55 15.29 17.42
CA HIS A 110 -10.91 14.03 18.07
C HIS A 110 -11.87 14.32 19.24
N GLY A 111 -13.19 14.34 19.01
CA GLY A 111 -14.10 14.68 20.12
C GLY A 111 -15.61 14.72 19.92
N HIS A 112 -16.20 14.23 18.83
CA HIS A 112 -17.67 14.30 18.65
C HIS A 112 -18.30 13.02 18.12
N ASP A 113 -18.10 11.87 18.79
CA ASP A 113 -18.88 10.64 18.53
C ASP A 113 -19.20 9.86 19.83
N HIS A 114 -19.43 10.59 20.94
CA HIS A 114 -19.99 10.02 22.16
C HIS A 114 -21.22 10.82 22.61
N ARG A 115 -22.40 10.49 22.10
CA ARG A 115 -23.66 10.65 22.84
C ARG A 115 -24.72 9.67 22.38
#